data_AF-A0A7K1W1H1-F1
#
_entry.id   AF-A0A7K1W1H1-F1
#
_cell.length_a   1.000
_cell.length_b   1.000
_cell.length_c   1.000
_cell.angle_alpha   90.00
_cell.angle_beta   90.00
_cell.angle_gamma   90.00
#
_symmetry.space_group_name_H-M   'P 1'
#
loop_
_entity.id
_entity.type
_entity.pdbx_description
1 polymer ?
#
loop_
_entity_poly.entity_id
_entity_poly.type
_entity_poly.pdbx_seq_one_letter_code
_entity_poly.pdbx_strand_id
1 'polypeptide(L)'
;MTSPHRPTRRAILTTSFALGASAALGLPATARARDAAAGGDVVPVDWKRLGSYPAQDAAGRRVRTILAGSSRYLIGPWYASTYRTYLPDGYIDLKGTDERAIRLPAMAAVATTTALVTGVYDPATLSAANATIRTRNLIRTLAARHLANNTTPATRWGNGWQTALWAYYTALAGWLFWGELDDKARRDIAAMTAWEADRLTTGNDLFLVGTSGHQLYEKRRDGTVVTPGDSKAEEDNWSAAVLSLAEVMMPGHPRAAAWRRRNLELLLAAAACPADLTGTTTVNGIRLSSWLRGTNIADDGTLDNHNILHPLYMVAFDQSLYEGFVYGLADRSAPRAALHNITRVYSALVDKPFTAPDGTVRTIYQPGSGRIHYPEGNDWGTHFPFYFGNFDLLVSLTGQDTGVDPAAATWERLHNEEQLSLMARFTDGRTYGASGENTYYGREHRIGAMAGQAFLTLFVARNTTKNRLRFA
;
A
#
# COMPACT_ATOMS: atom_id res chain seq x y z
N MET A 1 49.80 34.84 15.53
CA MET A 1 49.21 33.94 16.54
C MET A 1 47.72 34.21 16.62
N THR A 2 46.96 33.16 16.90
CA THR A 2 45.51 33.06 17.21
C THR A 2 44.50 33.05 16.05
N SER A 3 43.84 31.90 15.93
CA SER A 3 42.69 31.50 15.09
C SER A 3 41.48 32.43 15.14
N PRO A 4 40.53 32.23 14.20
CA PRO A 4 39.11 32.41 14.49
C PRO A 4 38.34 31.08 14.47
N HIS A 5 37.66 30.83 15.58
CA HIS A 5 36.63 29.81 15.76
C HIS A 5 35.40 30.07 14.88
N ARG A 6 34.83 28.99 14.34
CA ARG A 6 33.44 28.94 13.83
C ARG A 6 32.43 28.99 14.98
N PRO A 7 31.28 29.67 14.82
CA PRO A 7 30.08 29.37 15.62
C PRO A 7 29.09 28.50 14.85
N THR A 8 28.41 27.66 15.63
CA THR A 8 27.46 26.60 15.25
C THR A 8 26.02 27.10 15.20
N ARG A 9 25.21 26.33 14.46
CA ARG A 9 23.76 26.46 14.26
C ARG A 9 22.96 26.47 15.57
N ARG A 10 21.99 27.38 15.69
CA ARG A 10 20.74 27.17 16.44
C ARG A 10 19.57 27.97 15.86
N ALA A 11 18.47 27.24 15.74
CA ALA A 11 17.06 27.57 15.54
C ALA A 11 16.60 29.05 15.46
N ILE A 12 15.73 29.33 14.49
CA ILE A 12 14.68 30.36 14.63
C ILE A 12 13.34 29.75 14.17
N LEU A 13 12.47 29.52 15.16
CA LEU A 13 11.03 29.47 15.04
C LEU A 13 10.54 30.93 15.06
N THR A 14 9.73 31.35 14.10
CA THR A 14 8.84 32.50 14.27
C THR A 14 7.50 32.24 13.60
N THR A 15 6.49 32.16 14.47
CA THR A 15 5.05 32.30 14.23
C THR A 15 4.69 33.71 13.75
N SER A 16 3.76 33.82 12.80
CA SER A 16 2.93 35.01 12.62
C SER A 16 1.50 34.60 12.23
N PHE A 17 0.54 35.04 13.04
CA PHE A 17 -0.92 34.96 12.83
C PHE A 17 -1.47 36.40 12.83
N ALA A 18 -2.34 36.72 11.87
CA ALA A 18 -3.52 37.62 11.93
C ALA A 18 -4.00 37.90 10.48
N LEU A 19 -5.15 37.38 10.03
CA LEU A 19 -6.51 37.99 10.05
C LEU A 19 -6.56 39.35 9.32
N GLY A 20 -7.38 39.63 8.30
CA GLY A 20 -8.45 38.92 7.60
C GLY A 20 -9.30 39.94 6.80
N ALA A 21 -9.96 39.53 5.72
CA ALA A 21 -11.23 40.11 5.23
C ALA A 21 -11.81 39.22 4.10
N SER A 22 -13.14 39.11 4.10
CA SER A 22 -13.93 37.98 3.59
C SER A 22 -14.68 38.27 2.28
N ALA A 23 -15.17 37.18 1.67
CA ALA A 23 -16.22 36.99 0.64
C ALA A 23 -15.65 36.48 -0.70
N ALA A 24 -16.05 35.33 -1.25
CA ALA A 24 -17.41 34.80 -1.35
C ALA A 24 -17.57 33.34 -0.91
N LEU A 25 -18.76 33.07 -0.37
CA LEU A 25 -19.23 31.82 0.22
C LEU A 25 -19.28 30.67 -0.80
N GLY A 26 -18.25 29.84 -0.83
CA GLY A 26 -18.39 28.43 -1.15
C GLY A 26 -18.68 27.69 0.15
N LEU A 27 -19.77 26.92 0.21
CA LEU A 27 -20.05 26.03 1.33
C LEU A 27 -18.80 25.18 1.66
N PRO A 28 -18.37 25.07 2.92
CA PRO A 28 -17.20 24.27 3.25
C PRO A 28 -17.45 22.81 2.84
N ALA A 29 -16.45 22.21 2.18
CA ALA A 29 -16.48 20.82 1.69
C ALA A 29 -16.88 19.79 2.77
N THR A 30 -16.80 20.15 4.06
CA THR A 30 -17.23 19.36 5.21
C THR A 30 -18.74 19.09 5.25
N ALA A 31 -19.59 19.99 4.72
CA ALA A 31 -21.04 19.79 4.69
C ALA A 31 -21.47 18.85 3.54
N ARG A 32 -20.80 18.92 2.38
CA ARG A 32 -21.12 18.08 1.21
C ARG A 32 -20.78 16.60 1.39
N ALA A 33 -19.79 16.27 2.23
CA ALA A 33 -19.40 14.89 2.50
C ALA A 33 -20.34 14.15 3.47
N ARG A 34 -21.10 14.86 4.31
CA ARG A 34 -22.00 14.25 5.31
C ARG A 34 -23.32 13.75 4.71
N ASP A 35 -23.83 14.42 3.67
CA ASP A 35 -25.12 14.07 3.05
C ASP A 35 -24.99 13.06 1.89
N ALA A 36 -23.77 12.76 1.44
CA ALA A 36 -23.52 11.90 0.28
C ALA A 36 -23.05 10.47 0.60
N ALA A 37 -22.69 10.16 1.85
CA ALA A 37 -22.17 8.84 2.24
C ALA A 37 -22.98 8.22 3.39
N ALA A 38 -24.26 7.95 3.15
CA ALA A 38 -24.89 6.85 3.88
C ALA A 38 -24.19 5.57 3.42
N GLY A 39 -23.83 4.65 4.30
CA GLY A 39 -23.20 3.37 3.94
C GLY A 39 -24.04 2.49 2.99
N GLY A 40 -25.19 2.98 2.49
CA GLY A 40 -26.02 2.35 1.46
C GLY A 40 -25.42 2.35 0.05
N ASP A 41 -24.40 3.18 -0.23
CA ASP A 41 -23.67 3.12 -1.50
C ASP A 41 -22.65 1.97 -1.56
N VAL A 42 -22.32 1.38 -0.40
CA VAL A 42 -21.35 0.28 -0.32
C VAL A 42 -21.98 -1.03 -0.78
N VAL A 43 -21.35 -1.68 -1.74
CA VAL A 43 -21.64 -3.06 -2.15
C VAL A 43 -20.70 -4.00 -1.38
N PRO A 44 -21.20 -4.81 -0.43
CA PRO A 44 -20.36 -5.72 0.34
C PRO A 44 -19.74 -6.82 -0.52
N VAL A 45 -18.61 -7.38 -0.06
CA VAL A 45 -18.01 -8.57 -0.70
C VAL A 45 -18.96 -9.76 -0.61
N ASP A 46 -19.31 -10.34 -1.75
CA ASP A 46 -20.11 -11.58 -1.82
C ASP A 46 -19.22 -12.82 -1.66
N TRP A 47 -18.85 -13.11 -0.41
CA TRP A 47 -18.02 -14.26 -0.05
C TRP A 47 -18.60 -15.59 -0.53
N LYS A 48 -19.94 -15.73 -0.53
CA LYS A 48 -20.62 -16.95 -0.98
C LYS A 48 -20.37 -17.17 -2.48
N ARG A 49 -20.45 -16.10 -3.29
CA ARG A 49 -20.18 -16.17 -4.73
C ARG A 49 -18.70 -16.38 -5.05
N LEU A 50 -17.79 -15.88 -4.22
CA LEU A 50 -16.36 -16.11 -4.42
C LEU A 50 -15.97 -17.56 -4.14
N GLY A 51 -16.65 -18.24 -3.21
CA GLY A 51 -16.38 -19.63 -2.85
C GLY A 51 -15.26 -19.72 -1.81
N SER A 52 -14.37 -20.69 -1.98
CA SER A 52 -13.26 -20.93 -1.07
C SER A 52 -11.94 -21.16 -1.81
N TYR A 53 -10.83 -20.97 -1.13
CA TYR A 53 -9.50 -21.33 -1.63
C TYR A 53 -8.74 -22.04 -0.51
N PRO A 54 -8.51 -23.36 -0.61
CA PRO A 54 -7.91 -24.14 0.48
C PRO A 54 -6.40 -23.92 0.61
N ALA A 55 -5.77 -23.18 -0.32
CA ALA A 55 -4.35 -22.87 -0.35
C ALA A 55 -3.46 -24.12 -0.25
N GLN A 56 -3.80 -25.16 -1.00
CA GLN A 56 -3.07 -26.43 -1.02
C GLN A 56 -1.92 -26.45 -2.03
N ASP A 57 -1.86 -25.53 -2.99
CA ASP A 57 -0.70 -25.41 -3.87
C ASP A 57 0.53 -24.81 -3.14
N ALA A 58 1.71 -24.92 -3.74
CA ALA A 58 2.97 -24.57 -3.08
C ALA A 58 3.03 -23.10 -2.64
N ALA A 59 2.66 -22.16 -3.51
CA ALA A 59 2.64 -20.73 -3.18
C ALA A 59 1.55 -20.43 -2.14
N GLY A 60 0.38 -21.04 -2.29
CA GLY A 60 -0.72 -20.98 -1.32
C GLY A 60 -0.27 -21.36 0.09
N ARG A 61 0.44 -22.48 0.26
CA ARG A 61 0.92 -22.94 1.57
C ARG A 61 1.91 -21.97 2.21
N ARG A 62 2.83 -21.38 1.42
CA ARG A 62 3.79 -20.38 1.93
C ARG A 62 3.08 -19.13 2.43
N VAL A 63 2.28 -18.50 1.58
CA VAL A 63 1.56 -17.26 1.93
C VAL A 63 0.57 -17.49 3.07
N ARG A 64 -0.14 -18.63 3.09
CA ARG A 64 -1.02 -19.01 4.20
C ARG A 64 -0.28 -19.04 5.54
N THR A 65 0.90 -19.67 5.57
CA THR A 65 1.70 -19.80 6.78
C THR A 65 2.20 -18.44 7.27
N ILE A 66 2.65 -17.58 6.34
CA ILE A 66 3.10 -16.22 6.65
C ILE A 66 1.94 -15.40 7.21
N LEU A 67 0.78 -15.39 6.54
CA LEU A 67 -0.41 -14.67 7.00
C LEU A 67 -0.91 -15.16 8.37
N ALA A 68 -0.95 -16.48 8.59
CA ALA A 68 -1.36 -17.07 9.86
C ALA A 68 -0.43 -16.62 11.01
N GLY A 69 0.89 -16.71 10.81
CA GLY A 69 1.87 -16.26 11.79
C GLY A 69 1.81 -14.75 12.06
N SER A 70 1.82 -13.94 11.00
CA SER A 70 1.77 -12.47 11.15
C SER A 70 0.48 -12.00 11.81
N SER A 71 -0.68 -12.52 11.41
CA SER A 71 -1.96 -12.13 12.03
C SER A 71 -2.02 -12.52 13.51
N ARG A 72 -1.51 -13.71 13.88
CA ARG A 72 -1.40 -14.15 15.28
C ARG A 72 -0.53 -13.21 16.12
N TYR A 73 0.64 -12.80 15.61
CA TYR A 73 1.51 -11.85 16.28
C TYR A 73 0.86 -10.46 16.44
N LEU A 74 0.30 -9.94 15.34
CA LEU A 74 -0.24 -8.59 15.28
C LEU A 74 -1.47 -8.44 16.18
N ILE A 75 -2.50 -9.28 16.04
CA ILE A 75 -3.71 -9.13 16.86
C ILE A 75 -3.57 -9.69 18.27
N GLY A 76 -2.55 -10.52 18.52
CA GLY A 76 -2.24 -11.13 19.80
C GLY A 76 -1.26 -10.27 20.62
N PRO A 77 0.03 -10.64 20.68
CA PRO A 77 1.06 -9.93 21.45
C PRO A 77 1.19 -8.43 21.16
N TRP A 78 1.27 -8.01 19.89
CA TRP A 78 1.45 -6.59 19.55
C TRP A 78 0.26 -5.76 20.02
N TYR A 79 -0.96 -6.16 19.66
CA TYR A 79 -2.19 -5.47 20.09
C TYR A 79 -2.26 -5.38 21.62
N ALA A 80 -2.04 -6.48 22.34
CA ALA A 80 -2.14 -6.51 23.80
C ALA A 80 -1.10 -5.61 24.47
N SER A 81 0.11 -5.53 23.91
CA SER A 81 1.14 -4.63 24.41
C SER A 81 0.81 -3.15 24.16
N THR A 82 0.13 -2.86 23.05
CA THR A 82 -0.14 -1.51 22.55
C THR A 82 -1.41 -0.90 23.14
N TYR A 83 -2.52 -1.64 23.13
CA TYR A 83 -3.85 -1.17 23.51
C TYR A 83 -4.32 -1.87 24.78
N ARG A 84 -4.31 -1.11 25.89
CA ARG A 84 -4.67 -1.63 27.23
C ARG A 84 -5.94 -1.01 27.79
N THR A 85 -6.41 0.07 27.20
CA THR A 85 -7.52 0.88 27.71
C THR A 85 -8.44 1.30 26.57
N TYR A 86 -9.72 1.43 26.90
CA TYR A 86 -10.67 2.20 26.11
C TYR A 86 -10.75 3.60 26.67
N LEU A 87 -10.95 4.57 25.79
CA LEU A 87 -11.30 5.93 26.13
C LEU A 87 -12.78 5.99 26.58
N PRO A 88 -13.22 7.06 27.27
CA PRO A 88 -14.60 7.18 27.76
C PRO A 88 -15.68 7.07 26.68
N ASP A 89 -15.35 7.36 25.43
CA ASP A 89 -16.24 7.22 24.27
C ASP A 89 -16.23 5.81 23.65
N GLY A 90 -15.61 4.85 24.32
CA GLY A 90 -15.65 3.44 23.97
C GLY A 90 -14.70 3.02 22.84
N TYR A 91 -13.84 3.92 22.34
CA TYR A 91 -12.80 3.58 21.35
C TYR A 91 -11.46 3.28 22.03
N ILE A 92 -10.58 2.53 21.37
CA ILE A 92 -9.20 2.38 21.87
C ILE A 92 -8.44 3.71 21.74
N ASP A 93 -7.45 3.92 22.60
CA ASP A 93 -6.51 5.04 22.48
C ASP A 93 -5.47 4.72 21.40
N LEU A 94 -5.54 5.42 20.26
CA LEU A 94 -4.56 5.28 19.16
C LEU A 94 -3.18 5.84 19.50
N LYS A 95 -3.04 6.59 20.61
CA LYS A 95 -1.78 7.19 21.07
C LYS A 95 -1.16 8.19 20.10
N GLY A 96 -1.96 8.78 19.21
CA GLY A 96 -1.52 9.81 18.28
C GLY A 96 -2.36 9.85 17.00
N THR A 97 -1.88 10.62 16.05
CA THR A 97 -2.49 10.82 14.71
C THR A 97 -1.47 10.68 13.57
N ASP A 98 -0.25 10.23 13.88
CA ASP A 98 0.85 10.03 12.95
C ASP A 98 0.88 8.63 12.33
N GLU A 99 1.90 8.34 11.52
CA GLU A 99 2.05 7.04 10.86
C GLU A 99 2.06 5.88 11.86
N ARG A 100 2.71 6.03 13.02
CA ARG A 100 2.78 4.97 14.05
C ARG A 100 1.41 4.70 14.65
N ALA A 101 0.66 5.75 14.94
CA ALA A 101 -0.65 5.66 15.56
C ALA A 101 -1.74 5.14 14.61
N ILE A 102 -1.61 5.38 13.29
CA ILE A 102 -2.67 5.10 12.32
C ILE A 102 -2.30 3.97 11.35
N ARG A 103 -1.14 4.02 10.70
CA ARG A 103 -0.76 3.03 9.65
C ARG A 103 -0.58 1.64 10.23
N LEU A 104 0.07 1.52 11.38
CA LEU A 104 0.35 0.23 12.01
C LEU A 104 -0.93 -0.54 12.37
N PRO A 105 -1.87 0.02 13.16
CA PRO A 105 -3.13 -0.69 13.42
C PRO A 105 -3.96 -0.92 12.15
N ALA A 106 -3.90 -0.05 11.13
CA ALA A 106 -4.61 -0.28 9.88
C ALA A 106 -4.05 -1.50 9.13
N MET A 107 -2.72 -1.65 9.05
CA MET A 107 -2.05 -2.82 8.49
C MET A 107 -2.36 -4.10 9.28
N ALA A 108 -2.35 -4.04 10.61
CA ALA A 108 -2.75 -5.15 11.47
C ALA A 108 -4.21 -5.56 11.25
N ALA A 109 -5.11 -4.59 11.01
CA ALA A 109 -6.50 -4.84 10.73
C ALA A 109 -6.68 -5.60 9.40
N VAL A 110 -5.98 -5.22 8.31
CA VAL A 110 -6.06 -5.93 7.02
C VAL A 110 -5.54 -7.36 7.13
N ALA A 111 -4.37 -7.55 7.74
CA ALA A 111 -3.77 -8.87 7.93
C ALA A 111 -4.73 -9.81 8.67
N THR A 112 -5.24 -9.35 9.80
CA THR A 112 -6.08 -10.18 10.67
C THR A 112 -7.47 -10.40 10.08
N THR A 113 -8.07 -9.36 9.48
CA THR A 113 -9.38 -9.49 8.82
C THR A 113 -9.31 -10.52 7.71
N THR A 114 -8.29 -10.42 6.85
CA THR A 114 -8.07 -11.38 5.77
C THR A 114 -7.95 -12.80 6.32
N ALA A 115 -7.13 -13.00 7.34
CA ALA A 115 -6.94 -14.31 7.96
C ALA A 115 -8.26 -14.88 8.52
N LEU A 116 -9.08 -14.05 9.16
CA LEU A 116 -10.36 -14.46 9.75
C LEU A 116 -11.40 -14.82 8.68
N VAL A 117 -11.63 -13.94 7.69
CA VAL A 117 -12.67 -14.17 6.65
C VAL A 117 -12.34 -15.31 5.70
N THR A 118 -11.05 -15.64 5.54
CA THR A 118 -10.60 -16.74 4.66
C THR A 118 -10.34 -18.05 5.41
N GLY A 119 -10.52 -18.08 6.74
CA GLY A 119 -10.27 -19.27 7.56
C GLY A 119 -8.78 -19.63 7.72
N VAL A 120 -7.88 -18.69 7.46
CA VAL A 120 -6.42 -18.86 7.61
C VAL A 120 -5.94 -18.57 9.04
N TYR A 121 -6.72 -17.83 9.82
CA TYR A 121 -6.33 -17.40 11.16
C TYR A 121 -5.91 -18.57 12.06
N ASP A 122 -4.75 -18.43 12.70
CA ASP A 122 -4.25 -19.41 13.66
C ASP A 122 -4.67 -19.02 15.10
N PRO A 123 -5.54 -19.82 15.75
CA PRO A 123 -6.07 -19.50 17.06
C PRO A 123 -5.16 -19.91 18.24
N ALA A 124 -3.90 -20.32 18.00
CA ALA A 124 -3.03 -20.89 19.03
C ALA A 124 -2.84 -20.00 20.28
N THR A 125 -2.82 -18.67 20.14
CA THR A 125 -2.60 -17.74 21.27
C THR A 125 -3.80 -16.84 21.58
N LEU A 126 -4.78 -16.76 20.67
CA LEU A 126 -5.99 -15.98 20.83
C LEU A 126 -7.10 -16.62 19.99
N SER A 127 -8.28 -16.84 20.58
CA SER A 127 -9.41 -17.42 19.85
C SER A 127 -9.85 -16.51 18.70
N ALA A 128 -10.40 -17.09 17.62
CA ALA A 128 -10.93 -16.34 16.49
C ALA A 128 -12.01 -15.32 16.91
N ALA A 129 -12.83 -15.64 17.90
CA ALA A 129 -13.83 -14.73 18.46
C ALA A 129 -13.18 -13.48 19.11
N ASN A 130 -12.14 -13.68 19.93
CA ASN A 130 -11.44 -12.56 20.57
C ASN A 130 -10.60 -11.76 19.56
N ALA A 131 -10.01 -12.42 18.56
CA ALA A 131 -9.36 -11.76 17.44
C ALA A 131 -10.34 -10.87 16.68
N THR A 132 -11.54 -11.37 16.37
CA THR A 132 -12.62 -10.61 15.72
C THR A 132 -12.98 -9.34 16.51
N ILE A 133 -13.11 -9.44 17.84
CA ILE A 133 -13.38 -8.28 18.70
C ILE A 133 -12.26 -7.24 18.58
N ARG A 134 -10.99 -7.65 18.72
CA ARG A 134 -9.84 -6.75 18.62
C ARG A 134 -9.74 -6.10 17.25
N THR A 135 -9.93 -6.87 16.18
CA THR A 135 -9.88 -6.38 14.80
C THR A 135 -11.00 -5.38 14.54
N ARG A 136 -12.22 -5.68 14.99
CA ARG A 136 -13.36 -4.75 14.93
C ARG A 136 -13.06 -3.43 15.65
N ASN A 137 -12.39 -3.49 16.81
CA ASN A 137 -11.98 -2.29 17.54
C ASN A 137 -10.96 -1.44 16.79
N LEU A 138 -9.96 -2.05 16.16
CA LEU A 138 -9.02 -1.31 15.29
C LEU A 138 -9.79 -0.58 14.18
N ILE A 139 -10.62 -1.32 13.42
CA ILE A 139 -11.36 -0.79 12.28
C ILE A 139 -12.25 0.38 12.68
N ARG A 140 -13.13 0.17 13.69
CA ARG A 140 -14.10 1.19 14.09
C ARG A 140 -13.42 2.42 14.69
N THR A 141 -12.34 2.24 15.44
CA THR A 141 -11.61 3.39 16.01
C THR A 141 -10.91 4.19 14.93
N LEU A 142 -10.21 3.53 13.99
CA LEU A 142 -9.53 4.22 12.90
C LEU A 142 -10.51 5.04 12.06
N ALA A 143 -11.63 4.43 11.64
CA ALA A 143 -12.66 5.12 10.87
C ALA A 143 -13.30 6.27 11.66
N ALA A 144 -13.69 6.03 12.93
CA ALA A 144 -14.32 7.06 13.76
C ALA A 144 -13.39 8.23 14.08
N ARG A 145 -12.06 8.03 14.06
CA ARG A 145 -11.06 9.08 14.31
C ARG A 145 -10.63 9.83 13.04
N HIS A 146 -11.05 9.42 11.85
CA HIS A 146 -10.75 10.17 10.64
C HIS A 146 -11.47 11.53 10.62
N LEU A 147 -10.89 12.55 9.98
CA LEU A 147 -11.45 13.91 9.97
C LEU A 147 -12.85 14.02 9.31
N ALA A 148 -13.20 13.07 8.45
CA ALA A 148 -14.55 12.99 7.88
C ALA A 148 -15.61 12.74 8.97
N ASN A 149 -15.22 12.07 10.05
CA ASN A 149 -16.10 11.59 11.12
C ASN A 149 -15.82 12.28 12.47
N ASN A 150 -14.65 12.90 12.63
CA ASN A 150 -14.19 13.48 13.89
C ASN A 150 -13.73 14.94 13.73
N THR A 151 -14.38 15.83 14.48
CA THR A 151 -14.00 17.25 14.51
C THR A 151 -12.92 17.56 15.54
N THR A 152 -12.65 16.67 16.50
CA THR A 152 -11.73 16.89 17.63
C THR A 152 -10.27 16.89 17.16
N PRO A 153 -9.57 18.04 17.17
CA PRO A 153 -8.22 18.14 16.58
C PRO A 153 -7.18 17.20 17.20
N ALA A 154 -7.26 16.95 18.51
CA ALA A 154 -6.28 16.13 19.23
C ALA A 154 -6.31 14.64 18.86
N THR A 155 -7.43 14.15 18.32
CA THR A 155 -7.62 12.72 18.01
C THR A 155 -8.01 12.49 16.55
N ARG A 156 -8.10 13.55 15.74
CA ARG A 156 -8.46 13.43 14.32
C ARG A 156 -7.22 13.26 13.44
N TRP A 157 -7.31 12.37 12.47
CA TRP A 157 -6.28 12.14 11.45
C TRP A 157 -6.87 12.25 10.03
N GLY A 158 -6.00 12.30 9.02
CA GLY A 158 -6.34 12.40 7.59
C GLY A 158 -5.90 13.72 6.96
N ASN A 159 -6.09 13.90 5.65
CA ASN A 159 -5.59 15.05 4.88
C ASN A 159 -4.06 15.23 4.89
N GLY A 160 -3.33 14.15 5.17
CA GLY A 160 -1.86 14.11 5.15
C GLY A 160 -1.33 13.38 3.93
N TRP A 161 -0.04 13.57 3.65
CA TRP A 161 0.64 12.99 2.48
C TRP A 161 0.40 11.47 2.32
N GLN A 162 0.49 10.70 3.41
CA GLN A 162 0.32 9.23 3.43
C GLN A 162 -1.09 8.75 3.79
N THR A 163 -1.99 9.66 4.16
CA THR A 163 -3.26 9.28 4.82
C THR A 163 -4.21 8.48 3.93
N ALA A 164 -4.10 8.62 2.61
CA ALA A 164 -4.80 7.78 1.63
C ALA A 164 -4.48 6.29 1.82
N LEU A 165 -3.21 5.94 2.03
CA LEU A 165 -2.80 4.55 2.26
C LEU A 165 -3.36 4.00 3.58
N TRP A 166 -3.37 4.83 4.63
CA TRP A 166 -3.88 4.42 5.94
C TRP A 166 -5.40 4.18 5.89
N ALA A 167 -6.11 5.05 5.17
CA ALA A 167 -7.52 4.88 4.88
C ALA A 167 -7.79 3.67 4.00
N TYR A 168 -6.96 3.39 2.97
CA TYR A 168 -7.07 2.19 2.16
C TYR A 168 -7.01 0.92 3.02
N TYR A 169 -6.00 0.78 3.88
CA TYR A 169 -5.91 -0.41 4.76
C TYR A 169 -7.12 -0.52 5.69
N THR A 170 -7.51 0.58 6.33
CA THR A 170 -8.68 0.59 7.24
C THR A 170 -9.96 0.22 6.51
N ALA A 171 -10.18 0.78 5.33
CA ALA A 171 -11.36 0.56 4.50
C ALA A 171 -11.39 -0.85 3.91
N LEU A 172 -10.25 -1.39 3.47
CA LEU A 172 -10.15 -2.77 2.98
C LEU A 172 -10.52 -3.74 4.09
N ALA A 173 -9.94 -3.57 5.29
CA ALA A 173 -10.33 -4.37 6.46
C ALA A 173 -11.83 -4.23 6.75
N GLY A 174 -12.35 -3.00 6.75
CA GLY A 174 -13.77 -2.73 6.96
C GLY A 174 -14.70 -3.37 5.92
N TRP A 175 -14.32 -3.37 4.65
CA TRP A 175 -15.10 -3.95 3.55
C TRP A 175 -15.13 -5.49 3.62
N LEU A 176 -13.99 -6.11 3.93
CA LEU A 176 -13.92 -7.56 4.14
C LEU A 176 -14.77 -8.01 5.36
N PHE A 177 -14.81 -7.19 6.41
CA PHE A 177 -15.57 -7.40 7.65
C PHE A 177 -16.95 -6.73 7.68
N TRP A 178 -17.49 -6.32 6.53
CA TRP A 178 -18.69 -5.47 6.50
C TRP A 178 -19.87 -6.01 7.33
N GLY A 179 -20.09 -7.33 7.31
CA GLY A 179 -21.13 -8.01 8.10
C GLY A 179 -20.94 -7.95 9.62
N GLU A 180 -19.69 -7.80 10.08
CA GLU A 180 -19.30 -7.73 11.49
C GLU A 180 -19.42 -6.31 12.08
N LEU A 181 -19.63 -5.29 11.25
CA LEU A 181 -19.65 -3.90 11.67
C LEU A 181 -21.06 -3.40 11.97
N ASP A 182 -21.19 -2.52 12.96
CA ASP A 182 -22.43 -1.78 13.19
C ASP A 182 -22.63 -0.67 12.14
N ASP A 183 -23.84 -0.12 12.07
CA ASP A 183 -24.18 0.88 11.06
C ASP A 183 -23.37 2.17 11.19
N LYS A 184 -22.89 2.50 12.38
CA LYS A 184 -22.04 3.68 12.57
C LYS A 184 -20.67 3.43 11.96
N ALA A 185 -20.02 2.31 12.27
CA ALA A 185 -18.72 1.95 11.71
C ALA A 185 -18.78 1.84 10.19
N ARG A 186 -19.85 1.25 9.63
CA ARG A 186 -20.09 1.19 8.18
C ARG A 186 -20.15 2.58 7.54
N ARG A 187 -20.92 3.51 8.13
CA ARG A 187 -20.98 4.91 7.66
C ARG A 187 -19.64 5.62 7.77
N ASP A 188 -18.95 5.48 8.91
CA ASP A 188 -17.66 6.11 9.15
C ASP A 188 -16.60 5.64 8.13
N ILE A 189 -16.59 4.35 7.78
CA ILE A 189 -15.68 3.80 6.76
C ILE A 189 -16.00 4.39 5.39
N ALA A 190 -17.26 4.35 4.96
CA ALA A 190 -17.66 4.91 3.66
C ALA A 190 -17.28 6.40 3.55
N ALA A 191 -17.56 7.20 4.58
CA ALA A 191 -17.23 8.61 4.62
C ALA A 191 -15.71 8.88 4.61
N MET A 192 -14.93 8.10 5.36
CA MET A 192 -13.46 8.20 5.36
C MET A 192 -12.89 7.88 3.97
N THR A 193 -13.32 6.77 3.37
CA THR A 193 -12.87 6.34 2.04
C THR A 193 -13.22 7.36 0.96
N ALA A 194 -14.48 7.82 0.92
CA ALA A 194 -14.93 8.81 -0.04
C ALA A 194 -14.16 10.14 0.11
N TRP A 195 -13.89 10.57 1.36
CA TRP A 195 -13.17 11.80 1.62
C TRP A 195 -11.73 11.77 1.11
N GLU A 196 -10.99 10.68 1.40
CA GLU A 196 -9.61 10.52 0.92
C GLU A 196 -9.56 10.35 -0.61
N ALA A 197 -10.52 9.63 -1.20
CA ALA A 197 -10.62 9.51 -2.66
C ALA A 197 -10.95 10.85 -3.32
N ASP A 198 -11.88 11.64 -2.77
CA ASP A 198 -12.28 12.92 -3.32
C ASP A 198 -11.14 13.94 -3.31
N ARG A 199 -10.33 14.02 -2.25
CA ARG A 199 -9.21 14.97 -2.24
C ARG A 199 -8.21 14.67 -3.36
N LEU A 200 -7.98 13.40 -3.69
CA LEU A 200 -7.05 12.99 -4.75
C LEU A 200 -7.53 13.40 -6.14
N THR A 201 -8.85 13.54 -6.35
CA THR A 201 -9.41 14.04 -7.62
C THR A 201 -9.22 15.54 -7.82
N THR A 202 -8.72 16.27 -6.82
CA THR A 202 -8.39 17.70 -6.96
C THR A 202 -7.01 17.93 -7.56
N GLY A 203 -6.18 16.89 -7.65
CA GLY A 203 -4.88 16.93 -8.33
C GLY A 203 -5.03 17.10 -9.84
N ASN A 204 -3.89 17.25 -10.52
CA ASN A 204 -3.82 17.35 -11.98
C ASN A 204 -2.72 16.43 -12.52
N ASP A 205 -2.27 16.68 -13.76
CA ASP A 205 -1.21 15.95 -14.45
C ASP A 205 0.21 16.28 -13.96
N LEU A 206 0.36 17.12 -12.92
CA LEU A 206 1.65 17.44 -12.29
C LEU A 206 1.65 17.17 -10.78
N PHE A 207 0.50 17.32 -10.13
CA PHE A 207 0.36 17.32 -8.68
C PHE A 207 -0.61 16.25 -8.21
N LEU A 208 -0.26 15.59 -7.12
CA LEU A 208 -1.06 14.55 -6.47
C LEU A 208 -2.41 15.08 -5.97
N VAL A 209 -2.39 16.25 -5.31
CA VAL A 209 -3.54 16.96 -4.77
C VAL A 209 -3.41 18.46 -5.06
N GLY A 210 -4.51 19.10 -5.44
CA GLY A 210 -4.54 20.51 -5.83
C GLY A 210 -3.65 20.83 -7.03
N THR A 211 -3.18 22.08 -7.11
CA THR A 211 -2.41 22.61 -8.26
C THR A 211 -1.02 23.11 -7.91
N SER A 212 -0.53 22.85 -6.69
CA SER A 212 0.78 23.31 -6.21
C SER A 212 1.38 22.42 -5.11
N GLY A 213 0.83 21.21 -4.92
CA GLY A 213 1.16 20.30 -3.82
C GLY A 213 2.30 19.32 -4.14
N HIS A 214 2.19 18.11 -3.60
CA HIS A 214 3.11 17.00 -3.89
C HIS A 214 3.14 16.71 -5.40
N GLN A 215 4.33 16.49 -5.95
CA GLN A 215 4.54 16.17 -7.36
C GLN A 215 4.13 14.72 -7.67
N LEU A 216 3.78 14.45 -8.93
CA LEU A 216 3.61 13.10 -9.47
C LEU A 216 4.89 12.49 -10.04
N TYR A 217 5.97 13.28 -10.18
CA TYR A 217 7.16 12.84 -10.91
C TYR A 217 8.45 13.25 -10.22
N GLU A 218 9.47 12.40 -10.32
CA GLU A 218 10.86 12.73 -10.02
C GLU A 218 11.41 13.74 -11.03
N LYS A 219 11.16 13.48 -12.32
CA LYS A 219 11.67 14.25 -13.45
C LYS A 219 10.52 14.70 -14.33
N ARG A 220 10.51 15.98 -14.72
CA ARG A 220 9.54 16.55 -15.68
C ARG A 220 9.85 16.07 -17.09
N ARG A 221 8.87 16.25 -17.98
CA ARG A 221 8.97 15.93 -19.40
C ARG A 221 10.14 16.59 -20.13
N ASP A 222 10.55 17.78 -19.69
CA ASP A 222 11.69 18.52 -20.24
C ASP A 222 13.05 18.06 -19.66
N GLY A 223 13.06 17.04 -18.80
CA GLY A 223 14.25 16.52 -18.13
C GLY A 223 14.56 17.19 -16.79
N THR A 224 13.82 18.23 -16.39
CA THR A 224 14.04 18.91 -15.10
C THR A 224 13.75 17.97 -13.93
N VAL A 225 14.74 17.73 -13.08
CA VAL A 225 14.57 17.00 -11.82
C VAL A 225 13.86 17.89 -10.81
N VAL A 226 12.69 17.47 -10.33
CA VAL A 226 11.85 18.25 -9.38
C VAL A 226 11.76 17.65 -7.98
N THR A 227 12.01 16.34 -7.84
CA THR A 227 12.13 15.66 -6.55
C THR A 227 13.33 14.71 -6.59
N PRO A 228 14.57 15.25 -6.51
CA PRO A 228 15.79 14.47 -6.77
C PRO A 228 15.91 13.28 -5.81
N GLY A 229 16.12 12.09 -6.37
CA GLY A 229 16.31 10.86 -5.59
C GLY A 229 15.06 10.40 -4.85
N ASP A 230 13.88 10.88 -5.24
CA ASP A 230 12.60 10.65 -4.57
C ASP A 230 11.56 10.36 -5.66
N SER A 231 11.63 9.15 -6.23
CA SER A 231 10.64 8.71 -7.20
C SER A 231 9.25 8.77 -6.57
N LYS A 232 8.30 9.40 -7.26
CA LYS A 232 6.90 9.49 -6.79
C LYS A 232 6.08 8.24 -7.04
N ALA A 233 6.76 7.16 -7.43
CA ALA A 233 6.15 5.86 -7.71
C ALA A 233 5.41 5.29 -6.50
N GLU A 234 5.99 5.38 -5.30
CA GLU A 234 5.34 4.79 -4.12
C GLU A 234 4.10 5.59 -3.70
N GLU A 235 4.21 6.92 -3.62
CA GLU A 235 3.10 7.78 -3.21
C GLU A 235 1.93 7.79 -4.21
N ASP A 236 2.25 7.69 -5.51
CA ASP A 236 1.24 7.55 -6.56
C ASP A 236 0.48 6.24 -6.39
N ASN A 237 1.18 5.13 -6.15
CA ASN A 237 0.56 3.82 -5.91
C ASN A 237 -0.23 3.77 -4.59
N TRP A 238 0.26 4.38 -3.52
CA TRP A 238 -0.47 4.52 -2.25
C TRP A 238 -1.82 5.20 -2.44
N SER A 239 -1.83 6.22 -3.30
CA SER A 239 -2.99 7.04 -3.57
C SER A 239 -3.94 6.37 -4.56
N ALA A 240 -3.41 5.63 -5.54
CA ALA A 240 -4.19 4.76 -6.44
C ALA A 240 -5.03 3.73 -5.66
N ALA A 241 -4.44 3.09 -4.64
CA ALA A 241 -5.09 2.04 -3.86
C ALA A 241 -6.40 2.49 -3.17
N VAL A 242 -6.47 3.71 -2.61
CA VAL A 242 -7.73 4.19 -2.01
C VAL A 242 -8.78 4.54 -3.06
N LEU A 243 -8.35 5.02 -4.24
CA LEU A 243 -9.25 5.38 -5.34
C LEU A 243 -9.90 4.13 -5.93
N SER A 244 -9.12 3.08 -6.18
CA SER A 244 -9.63 1.81 -6.68
C SER A 244 -10.60 1.17 -5.69
N LEU A 245 -10.23 1.13 -4.41
CA LEU A 245 -11.10 0.62 -3.36
C LEU A 245 -12.41 1.42 -3.25
N ALA A 246 -12.34 2.75 -3.23
CA ALA A 246 -13.54 3.60 -3.19
C ALA A 246 -14.47 3.32 -4.38
N GLU A 247 -13.90 3.17 -5.57
CA GLU A 247 -14.62 2.95 -6.81
C GLU A 247 -15.28 1.56 -6.89
N VAL A 248 -14.64 0.51 -6.37
CA VAL A 248 -15.22 -0.84 -6.37
C VAL A 248 -16.17 -1.07 -5.20
N MET A 249 -15.88 -0.47 -4.05
CA MET A 249 -16.70 -0.57 -2.85
C MET A 249 -17.98 0.24 -3.01
N MET A 250 -17.94 1.41 -3.65
CA MET A 250 -19.07 2.32 -3.83
C MET A 250 -19.32 2.64 -5.33
N PRO A 251 -19.67 1.63 -6.16
CA PRO A 251 -19.77 1.80 -7.61
C PRO A 251 -20.91 2.72 -8.07
N GLY A 252 -21.94 2.91 -7.22
CA GLY A 252 -23.07 3.81 -7.48
C GLY A 252 -22.81 5.26 -7.06
N HIS A 253 -21.70 5.56 -6.39
CA HIS A 253 -21.43 6.90 -5.90
C HIS A 253 -21.21 7.88 -7.07
N PRO A 254 -21.75 9.13 -7.03
CA PRO A 254 -21.64 10.09 -8.14
C PRO A 254 -20.20 10.43 -8.56
N ARG A 255 -19.22 10.19 -7.69
CA ARG A 255 -17.79 10.45 -7.91
C ARG A 255 -17.01 9.22 -8.37
N ALA A 256 -17.63 8.04 -8.45
CA ALA A 256 -16.93 6.79 -8.81
C ALA A 256 -16.19 6.88 -10.15
N ALA A 257 -16.77 7.53 -11.17
CA ALA A 257 -16.08 7.74 -12.44
C ALA A 257 -14.82 8.62 -12.33
N ALA A 258 -14.86 9.66 -11.48
CA ALA A 258 -13.72 10.53 -11.22
C ALA A 258 -12.62 9.77 -10.45
N TRP A 259 -13.00 8.96 -9.46
CA TRP A 259 -12.06 8.12 -8.74
C TRP A 259 -11.38 7.10 -9.66
N ARG A 260 -12.16 6.41 -10.52
CA ARG A 260 -11.62 5.51 -11.56
C ARG A 260 -10.62 6.23 -12.45
N ARG A 261 -10.99 7.40 -12.99
CA ARG A 261 -10.12 8.16 -13.88
C ARG A 261 -8.80 8.51 -13.19
N ARG A 262 -8.86 9.00 -11.95
CA ARG A 262 -7.66 9.37 -11.19
C ARG A 262 -6.81 8.16 -10.83
N ASN A 263 -7.43 7.01 -10.52
CA ASN A 263 -6.70 5.75 -10.29
C ASN A 263 -5.82 5.40 -11.50
N LEU A 264 -6.39 5.42 -12.71
CA LEU A 264 -5.65 5.15 -13.95
C LEU A 264 -4.45 6.10 -14.13
N GLU A 265 -4.66 7.39 -13.88
CA GLU A 265 -3.63 8.41 -14.00
C GLU A 265 -2.46 8.17 -13.05
N LEU A 266 -2.74 7.86 -11.78
CA LEU A 266 -1.70 7.62 -10.79
C LEU A 266 -0.93 6.31 -11.05
N LEU A 267 -1.62 5.23 -11.45
CA LEU A 267 -0.96 3.97 -11.82
C LEU A 267 0.01 4.17 -13.01
N LEU A 268 -0.39 4.96 -14.01
CA LEU A 268 0.46 5.26 -15.17
C LEU A 268 1.62 6.20 -14.82
N ALA A 269 1.39 7.21 -13.97
CA ALA A 269 2.44 8.11 -13.51
C ALA A 269 3.49 7.38 -12.66
N ALA A 270 3.05 6.46 -11.78
CA ALA A 270 3.93 5.72 -10.88
C ALA A 270 5.03 4.96 -11.62
N ALA A 271 4.69 4.33 -12.76
CA ALA A 271 5.60 3.53 -13.57
C ALA A 271 6.03 4.23 -14.88
N ALA A 272 5.88 5.55 -14.99
CA ALA A 272 6.22 6.29 -16.21
C ALA A 272 7.75 6.32 -16.44
N CYS A 273 8.16 5.97 -17.67
CA CYS A 273 9.56 6.00 -18.13
C CYS A 273 9.77 6.96 -19.32
N PRO A 274 11.01 7.34 -19.67
CA PRO A 274 11.27 8.28 -20.77
C PRO A 274 10.69 7.82 -22.12
N ALA A 275 10.72 6.51 -22.43
CA ALA A 275 10.10 5.97 -23.64
C ALA A 275 8.58 6.24 -23.73
N ASP A 276 7.88 6.37 -22.59
CA ASP A 276 6.44 6.65 -22.57
C ASP A 276 6.11 8.08 -23.03
N LEU A 277 7.06 9.01 -22.92
CA LEU A 277 6.87 10.42 -23.27
C LEU A 277 6.82 10.66 -24.79
N THR A 278 7.37 9.75 -25.58
CA THR A 278 7.49 9.88 -27.04
C THR A 278 6.77 8.78 -27.81
N GLY A 279 6.47 7.64 -27.17
CA GLY A 279 5.79 6.50 -27.78
C GLY A 279 4.33 6.75 -28.20
N THR A 280 3.73 5.76 -28.84
CA THR A 280 2.31 5.78 -29.26
C THR A 280 1.39 4.96 -28.35
N THR A 281 1.94 4.38 -27.27
CA THR A 281 1.23 3.52 -26.32
C THR A 281 0.00 4.21 -25.75
N THR A 282 -1.11 3.48 -25.76
CA THR A 282 -2.38 3.89 -25.14
C THR A 282 -2.81 2.81 -24.15
N VAL A 283 -3.05 3.19 -22.89
CA VAL A 283 -3.46 2.27 -21.82
C VAL A 283 -4.76 2.77 -21.22
N ASN A 284 -5.79 1.92 -21.16
CA ASN A 284 -7.13 2.27 -20.67
C ASN A 284 -7.68 3.58 -21.29
N GLY A 285 -7.39 3.83 -22.57
CA GLY A 285 -7.80 5.04 -23.31
C GLY A 285 -6.94 6.28 -23.09
N ILE A 286 -5.86 6.21 -22.30
CA ILE A 286 -4.91 7.31 -22.10
C ILE A 286 -3.72 7.13 -23.02
N ARG A 287 -3.52 8.08 -23.96
CA ARG A 287 -2.28 8.15 -24.75
C ARG A 287 -1.15 8.71 -23.88
N LEU A 288 -0.17 7.87 -23.55
CA LEU A 288 0.86 8.19 -22.56
C LEU A 288 1.68 9.43 -22.97
N SER A 289 2.12 9.47 -24.22
CA SER A 289 2.93 10.59 -24.74
C SER A 289 2.21 11.94 -24.77
N SER A 290 0.88 11.99 -24.68
CA SER A 290 0.15 13.26 -24.62
C SER A 290 -0.20 13.67 -23.19
N TRP A 291 -0.43 12.70 -22.31
CA TRP A 291 -0.86 12.95 -20.93
C TRP A 291 0.31 13.08 -19.95
N LEU A 292 1.33 12.22 -20.04
CA LEU A 292 2.43 12.19 -19.08
C LEU A 292 3.26 13.48 -19.14
N ARG A 293 3.56 14.01 -17.95
CA ARG A 293 4.35 15.24 -17.76
C ARG A 293 5.69 14.98 -17.09
N GLY A 294 6.08 13.73 -16.92
CA GLY A 294 7.31 13.32 -16.27
C GLY A 294 7.45 11.81 -16.13
N THR A 295 8.46 11.38 -15.38
CA THR A 295 8.85 9.98 -15.19
C THR A 295 9.26 9.71 -13.76
N ASN A 296 9.11 8.46 -13.32
CA ASN A 296 9.52 7.96 -12.01
C ASN A 296 10.45 6.74 -12.09
N ILE A 297 10.55 6.09 -13.25
CA ILE A 297 11.50 5.00 -13.49
C ILE A 297 12.39 5.32 -14.69
N ALA A 298 13.57 4.73 -14.73
CA ALA A 298 14.48 4.78 -15.87
C ALA A 298 14.02 3.83 -17.00
N ASP A 299 14.56 4.01 -18.21
CA ASP A 299 14.24 3.16 -19.36
C ASP A 299 14.71 1.71 -19.19
N ASP A 300 15.67 1.44 -18.33
CA ASP A 300 16.09 0.08 -18.00
C ASP A 300 15.31 -0.53 -16.83
N GLY A 301 14.29 0.16 -16.32
CA GLY A 301 13.42 -0.29 -15.23
C GLY A 301 13.93 0.00 -13.83
N THR A 302 15.11 0.60 -13.66
CA THR A 302 15.57 1.00 -12.33
C THR A 302 14.80 2.21 -11.80
N LEU A 303 14.79 2.34 -10.48
CA LEU A 303 14.11 3.40 -9.77
C LEU A 303 15.01 3.89 -8.65
N ASP A 304 15.08 5.21 -8.52
CA ASP A 304 15.82 5.89 -7.46
C ASP A 304 14.86 6.31 -6.34
N ASN A 305 15.19 5.99 -5.11
CA ASN A 305 14.50 6.51 -3.95
C ASN A 305 15.49 6.68 -2.78
N HIS A 306 15.24 7.66 -1.91
CA HIS A 306 16.20 8.07 -0.87
C HIS A 306 17.60 8.42 -1.40
N ASN A 307 17.67 8.95 -2.62
CA ASN A 307 18.91 9.31 -3.34
C ASN A 307 19.82 8.13 -3.68
N ILE A 308 19.26 6.92 -3.78
CA ILE A 308 19.97 5.71 -4.23
C ILE A 308 19.08 4.91 -5.17
N LEU A 309 19.68 4.09 -6.05
CA LEU A 309 18.96 3.01 -6.71
C LEU A 309 18.40 2.08 -5.63
N HIS A 310 17.07 1.90 -5.61
CA HIS A 310 16.43 1.34 -4.44
C HIS A 310 15.55 0.11 -4.74
N PRO A 311 16.10 -1.13 -4.62
CA PRO A 311 15.38 -2.37 -4.89
C PRO A 311 14.07 -2.56 -4.09
N LEU A 312 14.00 -2.08 -2.84
CA LEU A 312 12.75 -2.15 -2.05
C LEU A 312 11.62 -1.31 -2.64
N TYR A 313 11.94 -0.18 -3.28
CA TYR A 313 10.94 0.68 -3.92
C TYR A 313 10.62 0.21 -5.34
N MET A 314 11.53 -0.52 -5.99
CA MET A 314 11.22 -1.27 -7.21
C MET A 314 10.18 -2.38 -6.96
N VAL A 315 10.21 -3.06 -5.80
CA VAL A 315 9.17 -4.06 -5.47
C VAL A 315 7.90 -3.48 -4.84
N ALA A 316 7.86 -2.17 -4.58
CA ALA A 316 6.64 -1.49 -4.09
C ALA A 316 5.55 -1.36 -5.17
N PHE A 317 5.86 -1.72 -6.43
CA PHE A 317 4.86 -1.95 -7.48
C PHE A 317 3.95 -3.16 -7.19
N ASP A 318 4.21 -3.93 -6.13
CA ASP A 318 3.22 -4.86 -5.56
C ASP A 318 1.87 -4.17 -5.32
N GLN A 319 1.91 -2.88 -4.94
CA GLN A 319 0.71 -2.07 -4.72
C GLN A 319 -0.09 -1.82 -5.99
N SER A 320 0.54 -1.67 -7.16
CA SER A 320 -0.18 -1.62 -8.44
C SER A 320 -0.85 -2.96 -8.73
N LEU A 321 -0.16 -4.08 -8.49
CA LEU A 321 -0.68 -5.41 -8.79
C LEU A 321 -1.83 -5.83 -7.86
N TYR A 322 -1.92 -5.25 -6.65
CA TYR A 322 -3.05 -5.44 -5.74
C TYR A 322 -4.39 -4.95 -6.27
N GLU A 323 -4.41 -4.04 -7.25
CA GLU A 323 -5.62 -3.68 -8.01
C GLU A 323 -6.34 -4.94 -8.51
N GLY A 324 -5.58 -5.96 -8.91
CA GLY A 324 -6.11 -7.25 -9.36
C GLY A 324 -7.07 -7.91 -8.36
N PHE A 325 -6.70 -7.97 -7.08
CA PHE A 325 -7.59 -8.57 -6.08
C PHE A 325 -8.71 -7.62 -5.65
N VAL A 326 -8.43 -6.32 -5.55
CA VAL A 326 -9.43 -5.31 -5.16
C VAL A 326 -10.63 -5.35 -6.11
N TYR A 327 -10.38 -5.33 -7.42
CA TYR A 327 -11.45 -5.48 -8.42
C TYR A 327 -12.01 -6.91 -8.47
N GLY A 328 -11.16 -7.92 -8.26
CA GLY A 328 -11.57 -9.33 -8.23
C GLY A 328 -12.59 -9.66 -7.13
N LEU A 329 -12.47 -9.04 -5.95
CA LEU A 329 -13.45 -9.15 -4.85
C LEU A 329 -14.84 -8.61 -5.23
N ALA A 330 -14.89 -7.63 -6.15
CA ALA A 330 -16.14 -7.09 -6.72
C ALA A 330 -16.59 -7.82 -8.01
N ASP A 331 -15.93 -8.92 -8.40
CA ASP A 331 -16.12 -9.62 -9.69
C ASP A 331 -15.94 -8.70 -10.93
N ARG A 332 -15.04 -7.72 -10.83
CA ARG A 332 -14.68 -6.77 -11.89
C ARG A 332 -13.28 -7.07 -12.41
N SER A 333 -12.90 -6.47 -13.54
CA SER A 333 -11.53 -6.48 -14.03
C SER A 333 -10.80 -5.24 -13.54
N ALA A 334 -9.57 -5.42 -13.06
CA ALA A 334 -8.66 -4.32 -12.74
C ALA A 334 -8.22 -3.61 -14.04
N PRO A 335 -7.80 -2.34 -13.96
CA PRO A 335 -7.30 -1.64 -15.13
C PRO A 335 -5.95 -2.16 -15.59
N ARG A 336 -5.74 -2.28 -16.90
CA ARG A 336 -4.41 -2.56 -17.48
C ARG A 336 -3.31 -1.58 -17.06
N ALA A 337 -3.66 -0.36 -16.65
CA ALA A 337 -2.74 0.62 -16.06
C ALA A 337 -1.94 0.04 -14.87
N ALA A 338 -2.52 -0.88 -14.10
CA ALA A 338 -1.86 -1.57 -13.00
C ALA A 338 -0.67 -2.46 -13.43
N LEU A 339 -0.60 -2.82 -14.72
CA LEU A 339 0.46 -3.64 -15.30
C LEU A 339 1.53 -2.80 -16.04
N HIS A 340 1.37 -1.47 -16.07
CA HIS A 340 2.24 -0.60 -16.86
C HIS A 340 3.70 -0.69 -16.38
N ASN A 341 4.61 -1.01 -17.30
CA ASN A 341 6.05 -1.19 -17.06
C ASN A 341 6.46 -2.18 -15.95
N ILE A 342 5.56 -3.04 -15.46
CA ILE A 342 5.89 -4.04 -14.43
C ILE A 342 6.96 -5.01 -14.94
N THR A 343 6.83 -5.55 -16.17
CA THR A 343 7.87 -6.41 -16.76
C THR A 343 9.22 -5.69 -16.85
N ARG A 344 9.23 -4.39 -17.16
CA ARG A 344 10.48 -3.60 -17.26
C ARG A 344 11.19 -3.52 -15.90
N VAL A 345 10.45 -3.19 -14.85
CA VAL A 345 10.99 -3.15 -13.47
C VAL A 345 11.43 -4.55 -13.03
N TYR A 346 10.64 -5.58 -13.35
CA TYR A 346 10.95 -6.95 -12.95
C TYR A 346 12.23 -7.47 -13.62
N SER A 347 12.40 -7.26 -14.94
CA SER A 347 13.64 -7.58 -15.64
C SER A 347 14.85 -6.85 -15.06
N ALA A 348 14.69 -5.61 -14.56
CA ALA A 348 15.77 -4.90 -13.89
C ALA A 348 16.22 -5.56 -12.58
N LEU A 349 15.30 -6.20 -11.84
CA LEU A 349 15.62 -6.95 -10.62
C LEU A 349 16.38 -8.24 -10.93
N VAL A 350 15.97 -8.95 -12.00
CA VAL A 350 16.48 -10.29 -12.31
C VAL A 350 17.72 -10.24 -13.18
N ASP A 351 17.71 -9.45 -14.26
CA ASP A 351 18.66 -9.60 -15.38
C ASP A 351 19.69 -8.48 -15.46
N LYS A 352 19.42 -7.29 -14.88
CA LYS A 352 20.30 -6.13 -15.05
C LYS A 352 21.62 -6.30 -14.26
N PRO A 353 22.79 -6.25 -14.92
CA PRO A 353 24.07 -6.36 -14.26
C PRO A 353 24.48 -5.04 -13.59
N PHE A 354 25.03 -5.15 -12.38
CA PHE A 354 25.64 -4.06 -11.62
C PHE A 354 27.08 -4.44 -11.24
N THR A 355 28.01 -3.52 -11.43
CA THR A 355 29.40 -3.71 -11.01
C THR A 355 29.54 -3.36 -9.53
N ALA A 356 29.82 -4.35 -8.71
CA ALA A 356 30.07 -4.17 -7.29
C ALA A 356 31.45 -3.52 -7.02
N PRO A 357 31.69 -2.93 -5.83
CA PRO A 357 32.97 -2.28 -5.50
C PRO A 357 34.20 -3.19 -5.60
N ASP A 358 34.02 -4.51 -5.49
CA ASP A 358 35.08 -5.52 -5.64
C ASP A 358 35.37 -5.89 -7.11
N GLY A 359 34.71 -5.22 -8.07
CA GLY A 359 34.84 -5.47 -9.51
C GLY A 359 33.99 -6.63 -10.03
N THR A 360 33.26 -7.34 -9.17
CA THR A 360 32.36 -8.42 -9.59
C THR A 360 31.07 -7.87 -10.19
N VAL A 361 30.52 -8.56 -11.19
CA VAL A 361 29.22 -8.21 -11.78
C VAL A 361 28.13 -9.05 -11.12
N ARG A 362 27.09 -8.39 -10.60
CA ARG A 362 25.96 -9.03 -9.91
C ARG A 362 24.65 -8.40 -10.35
N THR A 363 23.60 -9.20 -10.47
CA THR A 363 22.21 -8.73 -10.58
C THR A 363 21.67 -8.35 -9.20
N ILE A 364 20.47 -7.76 -9.10
CA ILE A 364 19.85 -7.52 -7.78
C ILE A 364 19.47 -8.87 -7.16
N TYR A 365 18.75 -9.72 -7.89
CA TYR A 365 18.41 -11.07 -7.43
C TYR A 365 19.61 -12.02 -7.58
N GLN A 366 20.03 -12.66 -6.49
CA GLN A 366 21.20 -13.54 -6.50
C GLN A 366 20.83 -14.97 -6.91
N PRO A 367 21.33 -15.50 -8.05
CA PRO A 367 20.98 -16.81 -8.56
C PRO A 367 21.03 -17.93 -7.51
N GLY A 368 19.97 -18.74 -7.45
CA GLY A 368 19.89 -19.91 -6.57
C GLY A 368 19.69 -19.61 -5.08
N SER A 369 19.43 -18.35 -4.70
CA SER A 369 19.22 -17.96 -3.29
C SER A 369 18.13 -16.91 -3.15
N GLY A 370 17.62 -16.69 -1.93
CA GLY A 370 16.73 -15.57 -1.59
C GLY A 370 17.47 -14.25 -1.29
N ARG A 371 18.77 -14.19 -1.57
CA ARG A 371 19.60 -13.03 -1.23
C ARG A 371 19.40 -11.92 -2.26
N ILE A 372 19.42 -10.70 -1.74
CA ILE A 372 19.33 -9.47 -2.53
C ILE A 372 20.67 -8.76 -2.49
N HIS A 373 21.20 -8.43 -3.66
CA HIS A 373 22.28 -7.47 -3.80
C HIS A 373 21.66 -6.07 -3.96
N TYR A 374 22.12 -5.14 -3.13
CA TYR A 374 21.74 -3.74 -3.19
C TYR A 374 22.89 -2.95 -3.81
N PRO A 375 22.82 -2.57 -5.10
CA PRO A 375 23.96 -1.97 -5.82
C PRO A 375 24.53 -0.71 -5.14
N GLU A 376 23.64 0.12 -4.59
CA GLU A 376 23.99 1.38 -3.92
C GLU A 376 23.72 1.34 -2.41
N GLY A 377 23.53 0.14 -1.86
CA GLY A 377 23.21 -0.07 -0.45
C GLY A 377 21.71 -0.03 -0.13
N ASN A 378 21.39 -0.12 1.16
CA ASN A 378 20.03 -0.13 1.68
C ASN A 378 20.02 0.52 3.06
N ASP A 379 19.20 1.54 3.25
CA ASP A 379 19.08 2.30 4.50
C ASP A 379 18.04 1.69 5.47
N TRP A 380 17.27 0.70 5.00
CA TRP A 380 16.25 0.04 5.80
C TRP A 380 16.72 -1.19 6.58
N GLY A 381 17.93 -1.70 6.37
CA GLY A 381 18.45 -2.89 7.05
C GLY A 381 19.03 -3.93 6.09
N THR A 382 18.90 -5.21 6.42
CA THR A 382 19.65 -6.28 5.73
C THR A 382 18.79 -7.42 5.17
N HIS A 383 17.57 -7.63 5.67
CA HIS A 383 16.74 -8.79 5.29
C HIS A 383 15.29 -8.38 4.99
N PHE A 384 14.86 -8.57 3.74
CA PHE A 384 13.49 -8.24 3.28
C PHE A 384 12.86 -9.33 2.39
N PRO A 385 13.07 -10.63 2.67
CA PRO A 385 12.75 -11.69 1.72
C PRO A 385 11.28 -11.63 1.26
N PHE A 386 10.32 -11.41 2.16
CA PHE A 386 8.91 -11.36 1.76
C PHE A 386 8.55 -10.16 0.87
N TYR A 387 9.29 -9.06 0.90
CA TYR A 387 8.98 -7.91 0.04
C TYR A 387 9.16 -8.31 -1.42
N PHE A 388 10.27 -8.99 -1.70
CA PHE A 388 10.61 -9.51 -3.02
C PHE A 388 9.74 -10.72 -3.38
N GLY A 389 9.62 -11.71 -2.48
CA GLY A 389 8.82 -12.91 -2.73
C GLY A 389 7.33 -12.62 -2.93
N ASN A 390 6.80 -11.58 -2.29
CA ASN A 390 5.45 -11.09 -2.57
C ASN A 390 5.33 -10.48 -3.98
N PHE A 391 6.28 -9.64 -4.39
CA PHE A 391 6.25 -9.07 -5.73
C PHE A 391 6.41 -10.14 -6.81
N ASP A 392 7.32 -11.11 -6.61
CA ASP A 392 7.51 -12.27 -7.49
C ASP A 392 6.22 -13.08 -7.65
N LEU A 393 5.48 -13.31 -6.56
CA LEU A 393 4.19 -13.99 -6.60
C LEU A 393 3.21 -13.24 -7.51
N LEU A 394 3.09 -11.92 -7.33
CA LEU A 394 2.15 -11.10 -8.08
C LEU A 394 2.53 -11.02 -9.56
N VAL A 395 3.82 -10.87 -9.86
CA VAL A 395 4.37 -10.91 -11.22
C VAL A 395 4.06 -12.25 -11.89
N SER A 396 4.28 -13.37 -11.20
CA SER A 396 3.96 -14.70 -11.71
C SER A 396 2.46 -14.87 -11.98
N LEU A 397 1.60 -14.43 -11.06
CA LEU A 397 0.14 -14.52 -11.22
C LEU A 397 -0.41 -13.66 -12.36
N THR A 398 0.31 -12.61 -12.73
CA THR A 398 -0.09 -11.66 -13.78
C THR A 398 0.70 -11.82 -15.08
N GLY A 399 1.60 -12.80 -15.16
CA GLY A 399 2.40 -13.12 -16.35
C GLY A 399 3.37 -12.00 -16.74
N GLN A 400 3.79 -11.15 -15.79
CA GLN A 400 4.66 -10.01 -16.06
C GLN A 400 6.15 -10.39 -16.08
N ASP A 401 6.49 -11.67 -16.02
CA ASP A 401 7.83 -12.24 -16.15
C ASP A 401 8.13 -12.80 -17.55
N THR A 402 7.35 -12.40 -18.57
CA THR A 402 7.58 -12.85 -19.94
C THR A 402 8.99 -12.46 -20.40
N GLY A 403 9.81 -13.46 -20.75
CA GLY A 403 11.19 -13.27 -21.20
C GLY A 403 12.23 -13.20 -20.07
N VAL A 404 11.84 -13.42 -18.82
CA VAL A 404 12.73 -13.44 -17.65
C VAL A 404 13.03 -14.88 -17.24
N ASP A 405 14.31 -15.20 -16.99
CA ASP A 405 14.78 -16.53 -16.55
C ASP A 405 15.78 -16.40 -15.38
N PRO A 406 15.56 -17.07 -14.23
CA PRO A 406 14.42 -17.91 -13.88
C PRO A 406 13.09 -17.16 -13.80
N ALA A 407 12.00 -17.86 -14.15
CA ALA A 407 10.63 -17.32 -14.03
C ALA A 407 10.30 -16.89 -12.59
N ALA A 408 9.35 -15.95 -12.43
CA ALA A 408 9.05 -15.32 -11.15
C ALA A 408 8.62 -16.31 -10.06
N ALA A 409 7.94 -17.40 -10.42
CA ALA A 409 7.57 -18.46 -9.49
C ALA A 409 8.79 -19.13 -8.81
N THR A 410 9.95 -19.13 -9.47
CA THR A 410 11.20 -19.65 -8.88
C THR A 410 11.73 -18.70 -7.82
N TRP A 411 11.74 -17.40 -8.11
CA TRP A 411 12.16 -16.36 -7.17
C TRP A 411 11.21 -16.24 -5.98
N GLU A 412 9.90 -16.29 -6.22
CA GLU A 412 8.87 -16.32 -5.19
C GLU A 412 9.14 -17.42 -4.16
N ARG A 413 9.46 -18.63 -4.64
CA ARG A 413 9.79 -19.75 -3.76
C ARG A 413 11.03 -19.44 -2.91
N LEU A 414 12.14 -19.02 -3.54
CA LEU A 414 13.41 -18.77 -2.85
C LEU A 414 13.26 -17.70 -1.76
N HIS A 415 12.64 -16.58 -2.11
CA HIS A 415 12.39 -15.48 -1.17
C HIS A 415 11.41 -15.88 -0.07
N ASN A 416 10.28 -16.52 -0.38
CA ASN A 416 9.30 -16.85 0.65
C ASN A 416 9.74 -18.01 1.56
N GLU A 417 10.62 -18.90 1.11
CA GLU A 417 11.28 -19.90 1.98
C GLU A 417 12.24 -19.24 2.98
N GLU A 418 12.97 -18.19 2.57
CA GLU A 418 13.80 -17.40 3.49
C GLU A 418 12.94 -16.63 4.52
N GLN A 419 11.82 -16.03 4.08
CA GLN A 419 10.84 -15.42 4.99
C GLN A 419 10.34 -16.42 6.05
N LEU A 420 9.95 -17.62 5.63
CA LEU A 420 9.49 -18.67 6.56
C LEU A 420 10.59 -19.08 7.54
N SER A 421 11.84 -19.15 7.08
CA SER A 421 13.00 -19.44 7.92
C SER A 421 13.22 -18.37 9.00
N LEU A 422 13.04 -17.09 8.67
CA LEU A 422 13.09 -16.00 9.64
C LEU A 422 11.97 -16.09 10.68
N MET A 423 10.74 -16.39 10.24
CA MET A 423 9.58 -16.55 11.13
C MET A 423 9.70 -17.76 12.06
N ALA A 424 10.29 -18.87 11.59
CA ALA A 424 10.46 -20.10 12.37
C ALA A 424 11.33 -19.92 13.62
N ARG A 425 12.08 -18.81 13.73
CA ARG A 425 12.85 -18.43 14.92
C ARG A 425 11.96 -18.05 16.11
N PHE A 426 10.66 -17.84 15.90
CA PHE A 426 9.72 -17.32 16.91
C PHE A 426 8.45 -18.14 17.01
N THR A 427 7.92 -18.26 18.22
CA THR A 427 6.68 -18.99 18.51
C THR A 427 5.41 -18.14 18.39
N ASP A 428 5.55 -16.81 18.40
CA ASP A 428 4.43 -15.87 18.33
C ASP A 428 4.02 -15.51 16.90
N GLY A 429 4.87 -15.80 15.91
CA GLY A 429 4.62 -15.54 14.49
C GLY A 429 5.22 -14.24 13.94
N ARG A 430 6.06 -13.53 14.71
CA ARG A 430 6.86 -12.42 14.18
C ARG A 430 7.97 -12.91 13.25
N THR A 431 8.52 -12.02 12.44
CA THR A 431 9.60 -12.31 11.48
C THR A 431 10.97 -11.90 11.99
N TYR A 432 11.04 -10.72 12.61
CA TYR A 432 12.29 -10.03 12.89
C TYR A 432 12.62 -10.04 14.38
N GLY A 433 13.90 -10.26 14.67
CA GLY A 433 14.45 -10.17 16.02
C GLY A 433 15.11 -8.82 16.25
N ALA A 434 16.37 -8.70 15.80
CA ALA A 434 17.16 -7.49 15.97
C ALA A 434 16.65 -6.36 15.06
N SER A 435 16.68 -5.12 15.56
CA SER A 435 16.24 -3.94 14.78
C SER A 435 17.09 -3.66 13.54
N GLY A 436 18.32 -4.17 13.46
CA GLY A 436 19.19 -4.04 12.28
C GLY A 436 18.82 -4.99 11.12
N GLU A 437 18.01 -6.02 11.35
CA GLU A 437 17.51 -6.88 10.27
C GLU A 437 16.56 -6.08 9.36
N ASN A 438 15.69 -5.29 9.97
CA ASN A 438 14.81 -4.31 9.34
C ASN A 438 14.53 -3.16 10.32
N THR A 439 14.97 -1.95 9.99
CA THR A 439 14.93 -0.75 10.84
C THR A 439 13.56 -0.08 10.83
N TYR A 440 12.67 -0.44 9.90
CA TYR A 440 11.31 0.07 9.89
C TYR A 440 10.56 -0.41 11.13
N TYR A 441 10.04 0.54 11.91
CA TYR A 441 9.31 0.25 13.15
C TYR A 441 8.00 -0.52 12.88
N GLY A 442 7.47 -0.43 11.66
CA GLY A 442 6.29 -1.16 11.21
C GLY A 442 6.59 -2.47 10.48
N ARG A 443 7.82 -3.01 10.54
CA ARG A 443 8.24 -4.19 9.77
C ARG A 443 7.28 -5.38 9.84
N GLU A 444 6.83 -5.77 11.03
CA GLU A 444 5.87 -6.87 11.21
C GLU A 444 4.50 -6.56 10.60
N HIS A 445 4.09 -5.29 10.68
CA HIS A 445 2.82 -4.83 10.14
C HIS A 445 2.83 -4.85 8.62
N ARG A 446 3.93 -4.43 7.99
CA ARG A 446 4.07 -4.45 6.53
C ARG A 446 4.05 -5.88 6.00
N ILE A 447 4.76 -6.82 6.65
CA ILE A 447 4.69 -8.25 6.30
C ILE A 447 3.24 -8.76 6.39
N GLY A 448 2.54 -8.49 7.51
CA GLY A 448 1.16 -8.93 7.67
C GLY A 448 0.20 -8.36 6.62
N ALA A 449 0.32 -7.06 6.31
CA ALA A 449 -0.52 -6.40 5.31
C ALA A 449 -0.24 -6.94 3.89
N MET A 450 1.03 -7.14 3.52
CA MET A 450 1.39 -7.77 2.24
C MET A 450 0.89 -9.22 2.17
N ALA A 451 1.01 -9.98 3.26
CA ALA A 451 0.55 -11.37 3.30
C ALA A 451 -0.97 -11.50 3.16
N GLY A 452 -1.73 -10.57 3.77
CA GLY A 452 -3.17 -10.48 3.57
C GLY A 452 -3.53 -10.22 2.11
N GLN A 453 -2.90 -9.22 1.50
CA GLN A 453 -3.16 -8.83 0.11
C GLN A 453 -2.71 -9.89 -0.91
N ALA A 454 -1.55 -10.52 -0.71
CA ALA A 454 -1.11 -11.68 -1.48
C ALA A 454 -2.09 -12.84 -1.39
N PHE A 455 -2.56 -13.15 -0.17
CA PHE A 455 -3.52 -14.23 0.03
C PHE A 455 -4.84 -13.93 -0.67
N LEU A 456 -5.35 -12.70 -0.60
CA LEU A 456 -6.54 -12.27 -1.35
C LEU A 456 -6.33 -12.36 -2.86
N THR A 457 -5.13 -12.04 -3.36
CA THR A 457 -4.79 -12.18 -4.78
C THR A 457 -4.83 -13.64 -5.22
N LEU A 458 -4.21 -14.54 -4.45
CA LEU A 458 -4.32 -15.99 -4.68
C LEU A 458 -5.76 -16.48 -4.58
N PHE A 459 -6.52 -16.00 -3.59
CA PHE A 459 -7.91 -16.35 -3.38
C PHE A 459 -8.77 -15.99 -4.60
N VAL A 460 -8.68 -14.76 -5.12
CA VAL A 460 -9.44 -14.38 -6.31
C VAL A 460 -8.95 -15.09 -7.57
N ALA A 461 -7.66 -15.43 -7.66
CA ALA A 461 -7.08 -16.13 -8.80
C ALA A 461 -7.44 -17.62 -8.85
N ARG A 462 -7.56 -18.27 -7.68
CA ARG A 462 -7.58 -19.74 -7.53
C ARG A 462 -8.71 -20.28 -6.65
N ASN A 463 -9.72 -19.47 -6.32
CA ASN A 463 -10.91 -19.98 -5.63
C ASN A 463 -11.62 -21.08 -6.43
N THR A 464 -12.48 -21.83 -5.75
CA THR A 464 -13.24 -22.96 -6.27
C THR A 464 -14.28 -22.62 -7.33
N THR A 465 -14.55 -21.34 -7.62
CA THR A 465 -15.61 -20.95 -8.55
C THR A 465 -15.06 -20.52 -9.90
N LYS A 466 -14.16 -19.52 -9.94
CA LYS A 466 -13.49 -19.07 -11.17
C LYS A 466 -12.31 -18.14 -10.85
N ASN A 467 -11.35 -18.07 -11.78
CA ASN A 467 -10.32 -17.05 -11.75
C ASN A 467 -10.94 -15.66 -11.98
N ARG A 468 -10.85 -14.78 -10.98
CA ARG A 468 -11.28 -13.38 -11.00
C ARG A 468 -10.13 -12.38 -11.04
N LEU A 469 -8.89 -12.85 -11.02
CA LEU A 469 -7.72 -12.00 -11.26
C LEU A 469 -7.67 -11.69 -12.76
N ARG A 470 -8.21 -10.52 -13.14
CA ARG A 470 -8.39 -10.12 -14.53
C ARG A 470 -8.03 -8.65 -14.70
N PHE A 471 -7.44 -8.33 -15.85
CA PHE A 471 -7.04 -6.97 -16.22
C PHE A 471 -7.64 -6.62 -17.59
N ALA A 472 -8.25 -5.44 -17.72
CA ALA A 472 -8.93 -4.99 -18.94
C ALA A 472 -8.65 -3.51 -19.26
#